data_AF-A0A4Z2D8D3-F1
#
_entry.id   AF-A0A4Z2D8D3-F1
#
_cell.length_a   1.000
_cell.length_b   1.000
_cell.length_c   1.000
_cell.angle_alpha   90.00
_cell.angle_beta   90.00
_cell.angle_gamma   90.00
#
_symmetry.space_group_name_H-M   'P 1'
#
loop_
_entity.id
_entity.type
_entity.pdbx_description
1 polymer ?
#
loop_
_entity_poly.entity_id
_entity_poly.type
_entity_poly.pdbx_seq_one_letter_code
_entity_poly.pdbx_strand_id
1 'polypeptide(L)'
;MYSIKLLRLAHASSSCRNSYHSLLPTDSKKRRTWISYSLLVFPAASFALGYWQIQRRKWKIDLLEKINSRIPAKPIQLPHNVVSSSELPEFTHILVRGHFDHSHEVVIGPRSLIEDFIPFKGYGSEWAIRSPNKLLQSNMIRPSASGYFIVTPFYLEDRPGTSILVNRGWVPYGARDPIIRPDGQVEGVVELSGYIRYQEKPPTRIFGSQIGSLTCLDHANQNPHIRYPCRQIDKMSNDLKTLPIFLDADYESSVVGGPVGGQTRVVLRNEHASYIFTWFSLGTIGLGMWIYFFIF
;
A
#
# COMPACT_ATOMS: atom_id res chain seq x y z
N MET A 1 -83.51 66.04 -41.05
CA MET A 1 -84.33 65.03 -41.77
C MET A 1 -83.59 63.69 -41.62
N TYR A 2 -84.15 62.60 -41.11
CA TYR A 2 -85.52 62.32 -40.64
C TYR A 2 -85.53 61.83 -39.18
N SER A 3 -86.71 61.91 -38.56
CA SER A 3 -87.03 61.32 -37.25
C SER A 3 -87.62 59.92 -37.43
N ILE A 4 -87.49 59.02 -36.44
CA ILE A 4 -88.61 58.28 -35.81
C ILE A 4 -88.10 57.45 -34.61
N LYS A 5 -88.87 57.46 -33.51
CA LYS A 5 -88.69 56.65 -32.28
C LYS A 5 -89.26 55.23 -32.48
N LEU A 6 -88.97 54.29 -31.57
CA LEU A 6 -89.96 53.75 -30.59
C LEU A 6 -89.42 52.57 -29.74
N LEU A 7 -89.64 52.68 -28.42
CA LEU A 7 -89.90 51.62 -27.39
C LEU A 7 -88.89 50.45 -27.24
N ARG A 8 -88.16 50.24 -26.11
CA ARG A 8 -88.50 50.17 -24.65
C ARG A 8 -89.40 48.96 -24.34
N LEU A 9 -88.93 47.89 -23.69
CA LEU A 9 -88.74 47.64 -22.24
C LEU A 9 -88.10 46.21 -22.09
N ALA A 10 -87.53 45.69 -20.98
CA ALA A 10 -86.99 46.19 -19.69
C ALA A 10 -86.26 45.01 -18.96
N HIS A 11 -85.77 45.20 -17.72
CA HIS A 11 -85.14 44.22 -16.80
C HIS A 11 -83.71 43.75 -17.18
N ALA A 12 -82.78 43.49 -16.25
CA ALA A 12 -82.70 43.78 -14.80
C ALA A 12 -81.22 43.93 -14.37
N SER A 13 -80.98 44.49 -13.18
CA SER A 13 -79.64 44.68 -12.61
C SER A 13 -79.02 43.40 -12.06
N SER A 14 -77.70 43.21 -12.22
CA SER A 14 -76.81 42.79 -11.11
C SER A 14 -75.33 42.86 -11.52
N SER A 15 -74.47 43.15 -10.55
CA SER A 15 -73.01 43.17 -10.75
C SER A 15 -72.40 41.80 -10.48
N CYS A 16 -71.38 41.41 -11.25
CA CYS A 16 -70.43 40.37 -10.84
C CYS A 16 -69.01 40.95 -10.80
N ARG A 17 -68.38 40.90 -9.62
CA ARG A 17 -66.96 41.21 -9.45
C ARG A 17 -66.10 40.03 -9.91
N ASN A 18 -64.87 40.30 -10.32
CA ASN A 18 -63.86 39.27 -10.60
C ASN A 18 -63.61 38.38 -9.37
N SER A 19 -63.67 37.07 -9.57
CA SER A 19 -63.23 36.06 -8.60
C SER A 19 -62.23 35.11 -9.27
N TYR A 20 -60.97 35.52 -9.37
CA TYR A 20 -59.86 34.60 -9.65
C TYR A 20 -59.36 34.00 -8.34
N HIS A 21 -60.01 32.92 -7.91
CA HIS A 21 -59.58 32.16 -6.73
C HIS A 21 -58.25 31.45 -7.05
N SER A 22 -57.20 31.77 -6.30
CA SER A 22 -55.87 31.18 -6.45
C SER A 22 -55.86 29.71 -5.98
N LEU A 23 -55.90 28.77 -6.92
CA LEU A 23 -55.74 27.34 -6.66
C LEU A 23 -54.26 26.92 -6.77
N LEU A 24 -53.49 27.14 -5.70
CA LEU A 24 -52.18 26.52 -5.50
C LEU A 24 -52.17 25.74 -4.17
N PRO A 25 -51.91 24.41 -4.17
CA PRO A 25 -51.97 23.60 -2.95
C PRO A 25 -50.90 23.97 -1.91
N THR A 26 -51.24 23.81 -0.63
CA THR A 26 -50.45 24.18 0.55
C THR A 26 -49.34 23.19 0.93
N ASP A 27 -48.63 22.62 -0.05
CA ASP A 27 -47.66 21.52 0.18
C ASP A 27 -46.25 21.98 0.64
N SER A 28 -46.06 23.28 0.85
CA SER A 28 -44.76 23.86 1.24
C SER A 28 -44.24 23.39 2.60
N LYS A 29 -45.13 23.21 3.60
CA LYS A 29 -44.77 22.69 4.93
C LYS A 29 -44.25 21.25 4.85
N LYS A 30 -44.95 20.38 4.11
CA LYS A 30 -44.59 18.95 3.97
C LYS A 30 -43.27 18.80 3.22
N ARG A 31 -43.08 19.56 2.14
CA ARG A 31 -41.80 19.61 1.42
C ARG A 31 -40.63 20.09 2.31
N ARG A 32 -40.85 21.09 3.19
CA ARG A 32 -39.82 21.60 4.11
C ARG A 32 -39.43 20.59 5.20
N THR A 33 -40.36 19.79 5.73
CA THR A 33 -40.03 18.74 6.73
C THR A 33 -39.26 17.57 6.11
N TRP A 34 -39.63 17.11 4.92
CA TRP A 34 -38.87 16.06 4.23
C TRP A 34 -37.45 16.50 3.85
N ILE A 35 -37.27 17.73 3.38
CA ILE A 35 -35.94 18.31 3.14
C ILE A 35 -35.14 18.38 4.45
N SER A 36 -35.75 18.81 5.56
CA SER A 36 -35.10 18.84 6.88
C SER A 36 -34.55 17.46 7.27
N TYR A 37 -35.37 16.41 7.26
CA TYR A 37 -34.90 15.06 7.62
C TYR A 37 -33.86 14.52 6.63
N SER A 38 -33.93 14.88 5.35
CA SER A 38 -32.89 14.46 4.38
C SER A 38 -31.49 15.00 4.71
N LEU A 39 -31.39 16.15 5.39
CA LEU A 39 -30.09 16.73 5.79
C LEU A 39 -29.40 15.93 6.90
N LEU A 40 -30.12 15.10 7.67
CA LEU A 40 -29.53 14.21 8.69
C LEU A 40 -28.70 13.06 8.09
N VAL A 41 -28.83 12.79 6.78
CA VAL A 41 -28.02 11.78 6.09
C VAL A 41 -26.53 12.14 6.16
N PHE A 42 -26.16 13.43 6.07
CA PHE A 42 -24.76 13.87 6.12
C PHE A 42 -24.08 13.63 7.49
N PRO A 43 -24.62 14.08 8.64
CA PRO A 43 -24.02 13.78 9.92
C PRO A 43 -24.06 12.28 10.24
N ALA A 44 -25.14 11.56 9.89
CA ALA A 44 -25.21 10.11 10.08
C ALA A 44 -24.12 9.36 9.30
N ALA A 45 -23.90 9.72 8.03
CA ALA A 45 -22.80 9.18 7.22
C ALA A 45 -21.42 9.54 7.81
N SER A 46 -21.25 10.76 8.32
CA SER A 46 -19.99 11.19 8.95
C SER A 46 -19.70 10.39 10.22
N PHE A 47 -20.69 10.15 11.09
CA PHE A 47 -20.55 9.27 12.25
C PHE A 47 -20.24 7.81 11.85
N ALA A 48 -20.89 7.28 10.82
CA ALA A 48 -20.62 5.94 10.30
C ALA A 48 -19.18 5.80 9.76
N LEU A 49 -18.68 6.81 9.05
CA LEU A 49 -17.29 6.87 8.57
C LEU A 49 -16.29 6.99 9.74
N GLY A 50 -16.60 7.79 10.76
CA GLY A 50 -15.80 7.89 11.99
C GLY A 50 -15.70 6.54 12.72
N TYR A 51 -16.82 5.82 12.86
CA TYR A 51 -16.85 4.48 13.44
C TYR A 51 -16.06 3.46 12.59
N TRP A 52 -16.20 3.50 11.27
CA TRP A 52 -15.43 2.64 10.37
C TRP A 52 -13.92 2.88 10.49
N GLN A 53 -13.46 4.13 10.64
CA GLN A 53 -12.05 4.45 10.88
C GLN A 53 -11.53 3.89 12.21
N ILE A 54 -12.35 3.84 13.28
CA ILE A 54 -11.98 3.18 14.54
C ILE A 54 -11.74 1.68 14.31
N GLN A 55 -12.65 1.00 13.61
CA GLN A 55 -12.51 -0.44 13.32
C GLN A 55 -11.30 -0.71 12.40
N ARG A 56 -11.10 0.13 11.38
CA ARG A 56 -9.93 0.11 10.49
C ARG A 56 -8.61 0.26 11.27
N ARG A 57 -8.58 1.13 12.30
CA ARG A 57 -7.44 1.30 13.20
C ARG A 57 -7.21 0.08 14.09
N LYS A 58 -8.27 -0.52 14.66
CA LYS A 58 -8.14 -1.73 15.50
C LYS A 58 -7.52 -2.90 14.74
N TRP A 59 -8.02 -3.22 13.54
CA TRP A 59 -7.45 -4.24 12.66
C TRP A 59 -5.96 -4.02 12.37
N LYS A 60 -5.56 -2.76 12.19
CA LYS A 60 -4.17 -2.36 11.91
C LYS A 60 -3.24 -2.54 13.12
N ILE A 61 -3.74 -2.31 14.33
CA ILE A 61 -2.99 -2.51 15.57
C ILE A 61 -2.79 -4.01 15.81
N ASP A 62 -3.83 -4.82 15.68
CA ASP A 62 -3.78 -6.29 15.74
C ASP A 62 -2.78 -6.88 14.72
N LEU A 63 -2.73 -6.33 13.49
CA LEU A 63 -1.73 -6.72 12.50
C LEU A 63 -0.29 -6.36 12.94
N LEU A 64 -0.06 -5.19 13.53
CA LEU A 64 1.26 -4.81 14.06
C LEU A 64 1.68 -5.69 15.24
N GLU A 65 0.75 -6.02 16.13
CA GLU A 65 0.99 -6.89 17.29
C GLU A 65 1.37 -8.31 16.85
N LYS A 66 0.69 -8.86 15.83
CA LYS A 66 1.03 -10.15 15.20
C LYS A 66 2.39 -10.16 14.50
N ILE A 67 2.87 -9.02 14.02
CA ILE A 67 4.18 -8.91 13.38
C ILE A 67 5.27 -8.74 14.45
N ASN A 68 5.06 -7.85 15.41
CA ASN A 68 5.99 -7.57 16.51
C ASN A 68 6.18 -8.76 17.47
N SER A 69 5.23 -9.70 17.51
CA SER A 69 5.39 -10.96 18.27
C SER A 69 6.16 -12.05 17.52
N ARG A 70 6.25 -11.98 16.18
CA ARG A 70 6.95 -12.97 15.35
C ARG A 70 8.40 -12.59 15.05
N ILE A 71 8.66 -11.32 14.75
CA ILE A 71 10.00 -10.83 14.43
C ILE A 71 11.05 -11.19 15.53
N PRO A 72 10.80 -10.98 16.83
CA PRO A 72 11.78 -11.33 17.87
C PRO A 72 11.79 -12.82 18.27
N ALA A 73 11.01 -13.68 17.59
CA ALA A 73 11.01 -15.10 17.89
C ALA A 73 12.34 -15.76 17.48
N LYS A 74 12.76 -16.80 18.21
CA LYS A 74 13.92 -17.61 17.81
C LYS A 74 13.64 -18.27 16.45
N PRO A 75 14.64 -18.35 15.55
CA PRO A 75 14.45 -18.97 14.24
C PRO A 75 14.13 -20.45 14.41
N ILE A 76 13.19 -20.95 13.60
CA ILE A 76 12.84 -22.38 13.52
C ILE A 76 13.39 -22.95 12.21
N GLN A 77 13.77 -24.23 12.19
CA GLN A 77 14.16 -24.89 10.92
C GLN A 77 12.99 -24.93 9.95
N LEU A 78 13.25 -24.75 8.64
CA LEU A 78 12.23 -24.81 7.60
C LEU A 78 11.54 -26.18 7.59
N PRO A 79 10.21 -26.28 7.84
CA PRO A 79 9.54 -27.58 7.85
C PRO A 79 9.60 -28.28 6.48
N HIS A 80 9.69 -29.61 6.50
CA HIS A 80 9.85 -30.40 5.27
C HIS A 80 8.57 -30.50 4.43
N ASN A 81 7.41 -30.33 5.08
CA ASN A 81 6.09 -30.36 4.45
C ASN A 81 5.67 -29.03 3.80
N VAL A 82 6.43 -27.94 3.99
CA VAL A 82 6.14 -26.64 3.40
C VAL A 82 6.69 -26.60 1.97
N VAL A 83 5.81 -26.32 1.01
CA VAL A 83 6.14 -26.16 -0.42
C VAL A 83 5.99 -24.72 -0.90
N SER A 84 5.28 -23.86 -0.15
CA SER A 84 5.07 -22.45 -0.53
C SER A 84 5.16 -21.49 0.66
N SER A 85 5.63 -20.27 0.38
CA SER A 85 5.65 -19.14 1.34
C SER A 85 4.29 -18.92 2.01
N SER A 86 3.18 -19.15 1.29
CA SER A 86 1.81 -18.90 1.77
C SER A 86 1.33 -19.87 2.85
N GLU A 87 2.01 -21.01 3.04
CA GLU A 87 1.65 -22.04 4.03
C GLU A 87 2.19 -21.69 5.43
N LEU A 88 3.23 -20.84 5.48
CA LEU A 88 3.75 -20.28 6.72
C LEU A 88 3.18 -18.87 6.95
N PRO A 89 2.96 -18.45 8.21
CA PRO A 89 2.61 -17.06 8.50
C PRO A 89 3.71 -16.09 8.04
N GLU A 90 3.33 -14.94 7.45
CA GLU A 90 4.32 -13.91 7.10
C GLU A 90 5.08 -13.45 8.35
N PHE A 91 6.37 -13.16 8.17
CA PHE A 91 7.33 -12.83 9.24
C PHE A 91 7.65 -13.98 10.20
N THR A 92 7.36 -15.24 9.85
CA THR A 92 7.96 -16.39 10.54
C THR A 92 9.48 -16.36 10.32
N HIS A 93 10.24 -16.41 11.42
CA HIS A 93 11.70 -16.44 11.41
C HIS A 93 12.18 -17.88 11.17
N ILE A 94 12.90 -18.10 10.07
CA ILE A 94 13.35 -19.42 9.60
C ILE A 94 14.88 -19.49 9.57
N LEU A 95 15.42 -20.63 9.97
CA LEU A 95 16.81 -21.05 9.76
C LEU A 95 16.87 -22.07 8.61
N VAL A 96 17.82 -21.90 7.69
CA VAL A 96 18.16 -22.86 6.63
C VAL A 96 19.67 -23.04 6.53
N ARG A 97 20.11 -24.22 6.09
CA ARG A 97 21.52 -24.52 5.82
C ARG A 97 21.66 -25.11 4.42
N GLY A 98 22.70 -24.71 3.70
CA GLY A 98 22.77 -24.92 2.25
C GLY A 98 23.78 -24.04 1.56
N HIS A 99 23.73 -23.95 0.23
CA HIS A 99 24.64 -23.14 -0.57
C HIS A 99 23.90 -22.28 -1.61
N PHE A 100 24.49 -21.16 -1.98
CA PHE A 100 23.94 -20.26 -2.99
C PHE A 100 24.33 -20.69 -4.41
N ASP A 101 23.38 -20.59 -5.34
CA ASP A 101 23.65 -20.63 -6.77
C ASP A 101 23.72 -19.20 -7.33
N HIS A 102 24.93 -18.63 -7.28
CA HIS A 102 25.18 -17.29 -7.82
C HIS A 102 25.06 -17.20 -9.35
N SER A 103 25.05 -18.32 -10.07
CA SER A 103 24.93 -18.31 -11.54
C SER A 103 23.52 -17.93 -12.02
N HIS A 104 22.50 -18.23 -11.19
CA HIS A 104 21.11 -17.91 -11.44
C HIS A 104 20.58 -16.76 -10.55
N GLU A 105 21.46 -15.85 -10.15
CA GLU A 105 21.09 -14.66 -9.37
C GLU A 105 20.17 -13.72 -10.17
N VAL A 106 19.18 -13.13 -9.49
CA VAL A 106 18.22 -12.16 -10.06
C VAL A 106 18.03 -10.96 -9.13
N VAL A 107 17.47 -9.87 -9.65
CA VAL A 107 17.31 -8.63 -8.88
C VAL A 107 15.87 -8.15 -8.81
N ILE A 108 15.46 -7.59 -7.67
CA ILE A 108 14.17 -6.91 -7.52
C ILE A 108 14.42 -5.41 -7.33
N GLY A 109 13.82 -4.56 -8.17
CA GLY A 109 13.87 -3.11 -7.93
C GLY A 109 13.34 -2.17 -9.02
N PRO A 110 13.43 -0.85 -8.80
CA PRO A 110 14.25 -0.21 -7.78
C PRO A 110 13.75 -0.40 -6.34
N ARG A 111 14.68 -0.42 -5.38
CA ARG A 111 14.45 -0.43 -3.93
C ARG A 111 15.34 0.61 -3.25
N SER A 112 14.81 1.27 -2.23
CA SER A 112 15.61 2.13 -1.35
C SER A 112 16.26 1.31 -0.24
N LEU A 113 17.49 1.66 0.13
CA LEU A 113 18.13 1.15 1.34
C LEU A 113 17.30 1.53 2.58
N ILE A 114 17.17 0.60 3.54
CA ILE A 114 16.62 0.85 4.87
C ILE A 114 17.79 0.99 5.84
N GLU A 115 18.05 2.23 6.25
CA GLU A 115 19.15 2.59 7.15
C GLU A 115 18.78 2.43 8.64
N ASP A 116 17.48 2.33 8.96
CA ASP A 116 16.91 2.40 10.32
C ASP A 116 17.58 1.43 11.34
N PHE A 117 18.15 0.32 10.87
CA PHE A 117 18.77 -0.73 11.69
C PHE A 117 20.26 -0.96 11.41
N ILE A 118 20.87 -0.19 10.50
CA ILE A 118 22.28 -0.34 10.14
C ILE A 118 23.13 0.43 11.16
N PRO A 119 24.03 -0.22 11.93
CA PRO A 119 24.92 0.49 12.83
C PRO A 119 25.76 1.54 12.08
N PHE A 120 26.16 2.63 12.75
CA PHE A 120 26.95 3.70 12.12
C PHE A 120 28.30 3.24 11.52
N LYS A 121 28.78 2.05 11.90
CA LYS A 121 29.95 1.36 11.33
C LYS A 121 29.61 -0.06 10.79
N GLY A 122 28.34 -0.36 10.59
CA GLY A 122 27.87 -1.68 10.13
C GLY A 122 28.00 -1.84 8.62
N TYR A 123 27.88 -3.09 8.16
CA TYR A 123 27.76 -3.47 6.76
C TYR A 123 26.72 -2.59 6.04
N GLY A 124 27.11 -2.05 4.88
CA GLY A 124 26.32 -1.09 4.10
C GLY A 124 26.69 0.38 4.32
N SER A 125 27.29 0.75 5.45
CA SER A 125 27.82 2.13 5.65
C SER A 125 28.91 2.48 4.63
N GLU A 126 29.66 1.49 4.17
CA GLU A 126 30.66 1.58 3.09
C GLU A 126 30.04 2.02 1.75
N TRP A 127 28.81 1.60 1.45
CA TRP A 127 28.08 2.04 0.26
C TRP A 127 27.65 3.51 0.37
N ALA A 128 27.32 3.99 1.56
CA ALA A 128 27.08 5.42 1.80
C ALA A 128 28.39 6.24 1.67
N ILE A 129 29.53 5.70 2.12
CA ILE A 129 30.85 6.33 2.04
C ILE A 129 31.39 6.39 0.59
N ARG A 130 31.07 5.40 -0.26
CA ARG A 130 31.48 5.35 -1.68
C ARG A 130 30.65 6.24 -2.63
N SER A 131 29.63 6.95 -2.16
CA SER A 131 28.83 7.83 -3.02
C SER A 131 29.64 9.07 -3.45
N PRO A 132 29.77 9.36 -4.76
CA PRO A 132 30.69 10.41 -5.25
C PRO A 132 30.29 11.85 -4.87
N ASN A 133 29.02 12.09 -4.52
CA ASN A 133 28.50 13.43 -4.22
C ASN A 133 28.47 13.73 -2.70
N LYS A 134 29.66 13.88 -2.11
CA LYS A 134 29.85 14.12 -0.66
C LYS A 134 29.48 15.53 -0.17
N LEU A 135 29.15 16.47 -1.06
CA LEU A 135 29.08 17.91 -0.76
C LEU A 135 27.67 18.51 -0.55
N LEU A 136 26.59 17.74 -0.67
CA LEU A 136 25.21 18.21 -0.53
C LEU A 136 24.42 17.45 0.55
N GLN A 137 25.00 17.33 1.75
CA GLN A 137 24.43 16.50 2.83
C GLN A 137 24.19 17.27 4.14
N SER A 138 24.17 18.61 4.09
CA SER A 138 24.01 19.47 5.28
C SER A 138 22.59 20.00 5.51
N ASN A 139 21.72 20.09 4.49
CA ASN A 139 20.31 20.48 4.67
C ASN A 139 19.40 20.04 3.51
N MET A 140 18.24 19.48 3.88
CA MET A 140 17.08 19.08 3.05
C MET A 140 17.26 17.87 2.10
N ILE A 141 16.24 16.98 2.14
CA ILE A 141 16.04 15.79 1.29
C ILE A 141 17.19 14.77 1.35
N ARG A 142 17.00 13.69 2.14
CA ARG A 142 17.86 12.49 2.03
C ARG A 142 17.72 11.95 0.61
N PRO A 143 18.80 11.90 -0.22
CA PRO A 143 18.72 11.24 -1.51
C PRO A 143 18.54 9.75 -1.24
N SER A 144 17.36 9.21 -1.57
CA SER A 144 17.12 7.77 -1.47
C SER A 144 18.13 7.05 -2.34
N ALA A 145 19.07 6.34 -1.74
CA ALA A 145 19.97 5.45 -2.45
C ALA A 145 19.11 4.38 -3.13
N SER A 146 18.80 4.60 -4.41
CA SER A 146 18.08 3.65 -5.23
C SER A 146 19.05 2.54 -5.60
N GLY A 147 18.59 1.32 -5.45
CA GLY A 147 19.36 0.12 -5.70
C GLY A 147 18.46 -1.07 -5.94
N TYR A 148 18.96 -2.25 -5.62
CA TYR A 148 18.33 -3.52 -5.93
C TYR A 148 18.40 -4.45 -4.74
N PHE A 149 17.35 -5.24 -4.53
CA PHE A 149 17.43 -6.44 -3.71
C PHE A 149 17.98 -7.57 -4.56
N ILE A 150 19.02 -8.23 -4.07
CA ILE A 150 19.65 -9.39 -4.68
C ILE A 150 18.94 -10.65 -4.21
N VAL A 151 18.38 -11.42 -5.15
CA VAL A 151 17.72 -12.69 -4.86
C VAL A 151 18.46 -13.82 -5.55
N THR A 152 18.90 -14.79 -4.76
CA THR A 152 19.71 -15.92 -5.22
C THR A 152 18.97 -17.22 -4.89
N PRO A 153 18.90 -18.20 -5.80
CA PRO A 153 18.50 -19.55 -5.45
C PRO A 153 19.43 -20.12 -4.38
N PHE A 154 18.86 -20.74 -3.36
CA PHE A 154 19.58 -21.38 -2.26
C PHE A 154 19.23 -22.85 -2.20
N TYR A 155 20.21 -23.71 -2.47
CA TYR A 155 20.06 -25.16 -2.42
C TYR A 155 20.16 -25.66 -0.98
N LEU A 156 19.12 -26.36 -0.56
CA LEU A 156 18.95 -26.84 0.81
C LEU A 156 19.73 -28.14 1.06
N GLU A 157 20.48 -28.18 2.16
CA GLU A 157 21.28 -29.34 2.56
C GLU A 157 20.42 -30.48 3.13
N ASP A 158 19.32 -30.15 3.82
CA ASP A 158 18.36 -31.13 4.39
C ASP A 158 17.59 -31.91 3.32
N ARG A 159 17.47 -31.35 2.10
CA ARG A 159 16.67 -31.91 1.00
C ARG A 159 17.35 -31.73 -0.36
N PRO A 160 18.30 -32.61 -0.73
CA PRO A 160 19.09 -32.52 -1.95
C PRO A 160 18.25 -32.29 -3.21
N GLY A 161 18.73 -31.42 -4.10
CA GLY A 161 18.04 -31.06 -5.35
C GLY A 161 16.89 -30.05 -5.20
N THR A 162 16.52 -29.66 -3.98
CA THR A 162 15.52 -28.61 -3.73
C THR A 162 16.20 -27.27 -3.47
N SER A 163 15.70 -26.21 -4.09
CA SER A 163 16.13 -24.83 -3.84
C SER A 163 14.97 -23.90 -3.51
N ILE A 164 15.27 -22.82 -2.79
CA ILE A 164 14.33 -21.75 -2.41
C ILE A 164 14.87 -20.39 -2.87
N LEU A 165 14.02 -19.34 -2.85
CA LEU A 165 14.43 -17.98 -3.15
C LEU A 165 14.88 -17.27 -1.88
N VAL A 166 16.14 -16.80 -1.84
CA VAL A 166 16.66 -15.99 -0.74
C VAL A 166 16.94 -14.58 -1.23
N ASN A 167 16.24 -13.57 -0.69
CA ASN A 167 16.69 -12.19 -0.77
C ASN A 167 17.87 -12.00 0.18
N ARG A 168 19.07 -11.89 -0.38
CA ARG A 168 20.32 -11.66 0.34
C ARG A 168 20.48 -10.21 0.81
N GLY A 169 19.63 -9.30 0.34
CA GLY A 169 19.61 -7.91 0.78
C GLY A 169 19.88 -6.90 -0.34
N TRP A 170 20.13 -5.66 0.07
CA TRP A 170 20.24 -4.50 -0.82
C TRP A 170 21.66 -4.23 -1.31
N VAL A 171 21.80 -3.87 -2.59
CA VAL A 171 23.01 -3.29 -3.18
C VAL A 171 22.67 -1.95 -3.86
N PRO A 172 23.60 -0.98 -3.91
CA PRO A 172 23.39 0.26 -4.67
C PRO A 172 23.25 -0.03 -6.17
N TYR A 173 22.60 0.89 -6.92
CA TYR A 173 22.38 0.75 -8.36
C TYR A 173 23.64 0.34 -9.14
N GLY A 174 24.79 0.94 -8.79
CA GLY A 174 26.07 0.67 -9.41
C GLY A 174 26.64 -0.72 -9.11
N ALA A 175 26.25 -1.39 -8.02
CA ALA A 175 26.77 -2.69 -7.58
C ALA A 175 25.84 -3.88 -7.94
N ARG A 176 25.01 -3.71 -8.97
CA ARG A 176 24.10 -4.76 -9.47
C ARG A 176 24.85 -5.99 -9.99
N ASP A 177 25.99 -5.79 -10.65
CA ASP A 177 26.81 -6.85 -11.23
C ASP A 177 27.60 -7.59 -10.14
N PRO A 178 27.76 -8.93 -10.17
CA PRO A 178 28.56 -9.67 -9.20
C PRO A 178 30.07 -9.38 -9.27
N ILE A 179 30.59 -9.04 -10.45
CA ILE A 179 32.03 -8.85 -10.72
C ILE A 179 32.63 -7.75 -9.82
N ILE A 180 31.81 -6.78 -9.45
CA ILE A 180 32.15 -5.60 -8.63
C ILE A 180 31.81 -5.75 -7.14
N ARG A 181 31.34 -6.94 -6.72
CA ARG A 181 31.08 -7.35 -5.33
C ARG A 181 31.52 -8.81 -5.09
N PRO A 182 32.77 -9.19 -5.41
CA PRO A 182 33.26 -10.56 -5.28
C PRO A 182 33.15 -11.07 -3.84
N ASP A 183 33.43 -10.23 -2.84
CA ASP A 183 33.26 -10.54 -1.41
C ASP A 183 31.80 -10.93 -1.07
N GLY A 184 30.84 -10.39 -1.83
CA GLY A 184 29.43 -10.75 -1.77
C GLY A 184 29.07 -12.05 -2.48
N GLN A 185 30.00 -12.86 -2.96
CA GLN A 185 29.75 -14.17 -3.61
C GLN A 185 30.22 -15.30 -2.69
N VAL A 186 29.52 -15.49 -1.57
CA VAL A 186 29.89 -16.48 -0.55
C VAL A 186 29.80 -17.90 -1.11
N GLU A 187 30.93 -18.60 -1.15
CA GLU A 187 31.03 -19.99 -1.61
C GLU A 187 30.87 -21.00 -0.47
N GLY A 188 30.45 -22.22 -0.80
CA GLY A 188 30.32 -23.33 0.15
C GLY A 188 28.99 -23.34 0.92
N VAL A 189 28.95 -24.18 1.97
CA VAL A 189 27.77 -24.37 2.81
C VAL A 189 27.73 -23.33 3.92
N VAL A 190 26.64 -22.56 3.97
CA VAL A 190 26.36 -21.54 4.98
C VAL A 190 25.07 -21.86 5.73
N GLU A 191 24.99 -21.37 6.96
CA GLU A 191 23.74 -21.28 7.72
C GLU A 191 23.20 -19.85 7.58
N LEU A 192 21.89 -19.73 7.39
CA LEU A 192 21.21 -18.48 7.04
C LEU A 192 19.89 -18.36 7.82
N SER A 193 19.70 -17.23 8.49
CA SER A 193 18.45 -16.85 9.13
C SER A 193 17.73 -15.73 8.34
N GLY A 194 16.40 -15.79 8.33
CA GLY A 194 15.58 -14.77 7.65
C GLY A 194 14.09 -14.93 7.87
N TYR A 195 13.30 -14.05 7.26
CA TYR A 195 11.85 -13.98 7.47
C TYR A 195 11.08 -14.41 6.23
N ILE A 196 10.06 -15.26 6.40
CA ILE A 196 9.12 -15.59 5.30
C ILE A 196 8.38 -14.34 4.88
N ARG A 197 8.40 -14.04 3.58
CA ARG A 197 7.67 -12.90 2.98
C ARG A 197 6.72 -13.35 1.88
N TYR A 198 5.59 -12.67 1.78
CA TYR A 198 4.58 -12.99 0.77
C TYR A 198 4.82 -12.26 -0.56
N GLN A 199 4.14 -12.75 -1.59
CA GLN A 199 4.12 -12.14 -2.90
C GLN A 199 3.59 -10.71 -2.83
N GLU A 200 4.35 -9.77 -3.38
CA GLU A 200 3.91 -8.40 -3.51
C GLU A 200 2.91 -8.28 -4.66
N LYS A 201 1.82 -7.55 -4.42
CA LYS A 201 0.93 -7.16 -5.51
C LYS A 201 1.70 -6.23 -6.45
N PRO A 202 1.73 -6.50 -7.77
CA PRO A 202 2.35 -5.57 -8.71
C PRO A 202 1.63 -4.21 -8.65
N PRO A 203 2.33 -3.10 -8.92
CA PRO A 203 1.73 -1.77 -8.84
C PRO A 203 0.53 -1.65 -9.79
N THR A 204 -0.67 -1.57 -9.23
CA THR A 204 -1.91 -1.35 -9.97
C THR A 204 -1.91 0.06 -10.56
N ARG A 205 -2.29 0.18 -11.84
CA ARG A 205 -2.30 1.45 -12.59
C ARG A 205 -3.07 2.55 -11.87
N ILE A 206 -2.55 3.76 -12.00
CA ILE A 206 -3.23 5.01 -11.68
C ILE A 206 -3.50 5.75 -13.00
N PHE A 207 -4.75 6.14 -13.23
CA PHE A 207 -5.26 6.94 -14.37
C PHE A 207 -4.83 6.55 -15.79
N GLY A 208 -5.50 5.54 -16.37
CA GLY A 208 -5.77 5.42 -17.82
C GLY A 208 -4.59 5.12 -18.75
N SER A 209 -3.39 5.60 -18.43
CA SER A 209 -2.15 5.25 -19.10
C SER A 209 -1.97 3.75 -19.00
N GLN A 210 -1.93 3.10 -20.17
CA GLN A 210 -1.18 1.88 -20.32
C GLN A 210 0.30 2.25 -20.14
N ILE A 211 0.72 2.48 -18.89
CA ILE A 211 1.95 1.88 -18.43
C ILE A 211 1.73 0.40 -18.72
N GLY A 212 2.20 -0.04 -19.90
CA GLY A 212 2.42 -1.45 -20.18
C GLY A 212 3.09 -1.97 -18.93
N SER A 213 2.48 -2.98 -18.32
CA SER A 213 2.83 -3.34 -16.94
C SER A 213 4.35 -3.44 -16.84
N LEU A 214 4.94 -3.14 -15.68
CA LEU A 214 6.36 -3.42 -15.52
C LEU A 214 6.67 -4.95 -15.53
N THR A 215 5.69 -5.79 -15.94
CA THR A 215 5.96 -6.99 -16.76
C THR A 215 7.10 -6.70 -17.72
N CYS A 216 8.22 -7.36 -17.45
CA CYS A 216 9.28 -7.61 -18.42
C CYS A 216 9.59 -6.46 -19.40
N LEU A 217 10.44 -5.53 -18.94
CA LEU A 217 11.62 -5.19 -19.74
C LEU A 217 12.16 -6.51 -20.34
N ASP A 218 12.36 -6.59 -21.65
CA ASP A 218 12.68 -7.84 -22.36
C ASP A 218 13.77 -8.62 -21.63
N HIS A 219 13.47 -9.81 -21.11
CA HIS A 219 14.44 -10.57 -20.31
C HIS A 219 15.70 -10.91 -21.12
N ALA A 220 15.58 -11.02 -22.44
CA ALA A 220 16.69 -11.19 -23.39
C ALA A 220 17.68 -10.01 -23.45
N ASN A 221 17.28 -8.79 -23.06
CA ASN A 221 18.12 -7.59 -23.11
C ASN A 221 18.56 -7.11 -21.70
N GLN A 222 18.31 -7.89 -20.64
CA GLN A 222 18.60 -7.50 -19.26
C GLN A 222 19.96 -8.00 -18.77
N ASN A 223 21.04 -7.35 -19.19
CA ASN A 223 22.36 -7.61 -18.61
C ASN A 223 22.54 -6.88 -17.25
N PRO A 224 23.28 -7.46 -16.28
CA PRO A 224 23.77 -8.85 -16.25
C PRO A 224 22.74 -9.87 -15.73
N HIS A 225 21.68 -9.43 -15.03
CA HIS A 225 20.71 -10.31 -14.36
C HIS A 225 19.26 -9.97 -14.70
N ILE A 226 18.37 -10.97 -14.64
CA ILE A 226 16.92 -10.75 -14.73
C ILE A 226 16.47 -9.81 -13.60
N ARG A 227 15.68 -8.80 -13.95
CA ARG A 227 15.11 -7.79 -13.07
C ARG A 227 13.60 -7.93 -12.99
N TYR A 228 13.11 -8.15 -11.77
CA TYR A 228 11.70 -8.11 -11.41
C TYR A 228 11.34 -6.72 -10.84
N PRO A 229 10.15 -6.18 -11.14
CA PRO A 229 9.73 -4.88 -10.64
C PRO A 229 9.31 -4.90 -9.16
N CYS A 230 8.87 -6.07 -8.66
CA CYS A 230 8.43 -6.33 -7.30
C CYS A 230 8.68 -7.81 -6.94
N ARG A 231 8.39 -8.21 -5.70
CA ARG A 231 8.54 -9.60 -5.24
C ARG A 231 7.43 -10.49 -5.84
N GLN A 232 7.68 -11.04 -7.03
CA GLN A 232 6.80 -11.95 -7.75
C GLN A 232 7.25 -13.41 -7.57
N ILE A 233 7.06 -13.93 -6.35
CA ILE A 233 7.54 -15.26 -5.92
C ILE A 233 7.19 -16.34 -6.93
N ASP A 234 5.92 -16.48 -7.31
CA ASP A 234 5.46 -17.57 -8.20
C ASP A 234 6.15 -17.54 -9.56
N LYS A 235 6.39 -16.34 -10.09
CA LYS A 235 7.07 -16.14 -11.37
C LYS A 235 8.57 -16.43 -11.22
N MET A 236 9.21 -15.85 -10.22
CA MET A 236 10.63 -16.05 -9.94
C MET A 236 10.97 -17.52 -9.70
N SER A 237 10.11 -18.25 -8.97
CA SER A 237 10.32 -19.68 -8.71
C SER A 237 10.12 -20.54 -9.95
N ASN A 238 9.18 -20.20 -10.84
CA ASN A 238 9.00 -20.86 -12.12
C ASN A 238 10.20 -20.60 -13.06
N ASP A 239 10.62 -19.33 -13.18
CA ASP A 239 11.72 -18.90 -14.05
C ASP A 239 13.07 -19.51 -13.60
N LEU A 240 13.27 -19.68 -12.28
CA LEU A 240 14.51 -20.21 -11.66
C LEU A 240 14.42 -21.69 -11.22
N LYS A 241 13.28 -22.36 -11.45
CA LYS A 241 13.02 -23.76 -11.05
C LYS A 241 13.24 -24.05 -9.56
N THR A 242 12.86 -23.10 -8.70
CA THR A 242 12.91 -23.24 -7.22
C THR A 242 11.51 -23.55 -6.67
N LEU A 243 11.40 -23.87 -5.38
CA LEU A 243 10.12 -23.78 -4.67
C LEU A 243 9.70 -22.30 -4.54
N PRO A 244 8.37 -22.00 -4.49
CA PRO A 244 7.82 -20.66 -4.20
C PRO A 244 7.95 -20.27 -2.72
N ILE A 245 9.09 -20.56 -2.11
CA ILE A 245 9.47 -20.17 -0.75
C ILE A 245 10.43 -18.98 -0.86
N PHE A 246 10.05 -17.83 -0.31
CA PHE A 246 10.83 -16.60 -0.32
C PHE A 246 11.24 -16.21 1.09
N LEU A 247 12.54 -16.22 1.34
CA LEU A 247 13.18 -15.84 2.59
C LEU A 247 13.85 -14.46 2.43
N ASP A 248 13.58 -13.54 3.35
CA ASP A 248 14.21 -12.22 3.42
C ASP A 248 15.32 -12.29 4.50
N ALA A 249 16.59 -12.35 4.07
CA ALA A 249 17.72 -12.60 4.97
C ALA A 249 17.82 -11.53 6.06
N ASP A 250 18.25 -11.93 7.25
CA ASP A 250 18.49 -11.03 8.36
C ASP A 250 19.74 -10.15 8.13
N TYR A 251 20.05 -9.28 9.10
CA TYR A 251 21.21 -8.40 9.00
C TYR A 251 22.53 -9.13 9.25
N GLU A 252 22.55 -10.15 10.12
CA GLU A 252 23.74 -10.93 10.46
C GLU A 252 24.29 -11.71 9.25
N SER A 253 23.41 -12.06 8.31
CA SER A 253 23.73 -12.68 7.02
C SER A 253 24.36 -11.72 5.98
N SER A 254 24.58 -10.45 6.34
CA SER A 254 25.22 -9.46 5.45
C SER A 254 26.73 -9.68 5.35
N VAL A 255 27.31 -9.30 4.21
CA VAL A 255 28.77 -9.41 3.98
C VAL A 255 29.36 -8.04 3.63
N VAL A 256 30.57 -7.76 4.10
CA VAL A 256 31.38 -6.59 3.71
C VAL A 256 31.46 -6.51 2.18
N GLY A 257 31.22 -5.33 1.60
CA GLY A 257 31.21 -5.16 0.14
C GLY A 257 30.15 -5.97 -0.62
N GLY A 258 29.24 -6.66 0.07
CA GLY A 258 28.17 -7.48 -0.52
C GLY A 258 26.77 -6.87 -0.38
N PRO A 259 25.73 -7.69 -0.61
CA PRO A 259 24.34 -7.33 -0.29
C PRO A 259 24.14 -7.11 1.21
N VAL A 260 23.38 -6.06 1.55
CA VAL A 260 23.05 -5.68 2.92
C VAL A 260 21.69 -6.26 3.30
N GLY A 261 21.68 -7.29 4.13
CA GLY A 261 20.48 -7.97 4.61
C GLY A 261 19.62 -7.12 5.55
N GLY A 262 18.64 -7.74 6.21
CA GLY A 262 17.78 -7.07 7.19
C GLY A 262 16.80 -6.04 6.59
N GLN A 263 16.55 -6.08 5.27
CA GLN A 263 15.74 -5.09 4.55
C GLN A 263 14.21 -5.27 4.73
N THR A 264 13.81 -6.03 5.76
CA THR A 264 12.41 -6.29 6.11
C THR A 264 11.83 -5.11 6.92
N ARG A 265 11.32 -4.08 6.23
CA ARG A 265 10.64 -2.94 6.89
C ARG A 265 9.11 -3.09 6.90
N VAL A 266 8.53 -3.19 8.10
CA VAL A 266 7.08 -3.11 8.31
C VAL A 266 6.72 -1.75 8.88
N VAL A 267 6.41 -0.78 8.01
CA VAL A 267 5.90 0.53 8.43
C VAL A 267 4.51 0.76 7.85
N LEU A 268 3.52 0.73 8.73
CA LEU A 268 2.12 0.95 8.41
C LEU A 268 1.70 2.39 8.78
N ARG A 269 1.73 3.32 7.80
CA ARG A 269 1.41 4.76 8.00
C ARG A 269 0.11 4.98 8.77
N ASN A 270 0.17 5.67 9.92
CA ASN A 270 -0.95 5.80 10.86
C ASN A 270 -1.60 7.20 10.86
N GLU A 271 -2.47 7.46 9.88
CA GLU A 271 -3.29 8.70 9.83
C GLU A 271 -4.68 8.53 10.47
N HIS A 272 -5.02 7.37 11.03
CA HIS A 272 -6.42 7.09 11.39
C HIS A 272 -6.94 8.01 12.51
N ALA A 273 -6.09 8.49 13.41
CA ALA A 273 -6.50 9.37 14.50
C ALA A 273 -7.00 10.75 14.01
N SER A 274 -6.33 11.36 13.02
CA SER A 274 -6.76 12.64 12.44
C SER A 274 -8.07 12.48 11.66
N TYR A 275 -8.21 11.42 10.87
CA TYR A 275 -9.47 11.13 10.17
C TYR A 275 -10.64 10.85 11.13
N ILE A 276 -10.42 10.10 12.23
CA ILE A 276 -11.43 9.89 13.27
C ILE A 276 -11.92 11.24 13.79
N PHE A 277 -11.00 12.13 14.21
CA PHE A 277 -11.36 13.46 14.68
C PHE A 277 -12.18 14.24 13.65
N THR A 278 -11.70 14.36 12.41
CA THR A 278 -12.39 15.07 11.33
C THR A 278 -13.82 14.57 11.10
N TRP A 279 -14.03 13.25 11.01
CA TRP A 279 -15.37 12.69 10.75
C TRP A 279 -16.34 12.88 11.92
N PHE A 280 -15.88 12.71 13.16
CA PHE A 280 -16.72 12.99 14.34
C PHE A 280 -17.02 14.49 14.50
N SER A 281 -16.06 15.39 14.20
CA SER A 281 -16.28 16.84 14.20
C SER A 281 -17.30 17.26 13.14
N LEU A 282 -17.18 16.79 11.90
CA LEU A 282 -18.14 17.07 10.83
C LEU A 282 -19.55 16.54 11.16
N GLY A 283 -19.64 15.33 11.73
CA GLY A 283 -20.91 14.76 12.19
C GLY A 283 -21.57 15.60 13.30
N THR A 284 -20.78 16.03 14.28
CA THR A 284 -21.27 16.83 15.42
C THR A 284 -21.69 18.23 14.99
N ILE A 285 -20.90 18.91 14.14
CA ILE A 285 -21.23 20.24 13.61
C ILE A 285 -22.50 20.15 12.73
N GLY A 286 -22.57 19.18 11.81
CA GLY A 286 -23.74 19.01 10.94
C GLY A 286 -25.02 18.72 11.73
N LEU A 287 -24.95 17.89 12.77
CA LEU A 287 -26.07 17.61 13.66
C LEU A 287 -26.46 18.84 14.49
N GLY A 288 -25.48 19.58 15.04
CA GLY A 288 -25.72 20.81 15.81
C GLY A 288 -26.36 21.91 14.98
N MET A 289 -25.91 22.11 13.73
CA MET A 289 -26.55 23.03 12.78
C MET A 289 -27.99 22.62 12.47
N TRP A 290 -28.24 21.32 12.28
CA TRP A 290 -29.60 20.82 12.03
C TRP A 290 -30.53 21.09 13.24
N ILE A 291 -30.07 20.80 14.45
CA ILE A 291 -30.81 21.10 15.70
C ILE A 291 -31.11 22.61 15.77
N TYR A 292 -30.11 23.46 15.57
CA TYR A 292 -30.27 24.92 15.65
C TYR A 292 -31.26 25.48 14.64
N PHE A 293 -31.27 25.01 13.38
CA PHE A 293 -32.13 25.57 12.33
C PHE A 293 -33.55 24.98 12.23
N PHE A 294 -33.84 23.87 12.94
CA PHE A 294 -35.12 23.16 12.84
C PHE A 294 -35.84 22.90 14.17
N ILE A 295 -35.17 23.08 15.32
CA ILE A 295 -35.77 22.91 16.66
C ILE A 295 -35.89 24.26 17.39
N PHE A 296 -34.92 25.17 17.19
CA PHE A 296 -34.90 26.52 17.75
C PHE A 296 -35.25 27.59 16.69
#